data_AF-A0A0W0ZU14-F1
#
_entry.id   AF-A0A0W0ZU14-F1
#
_cell.length_a   1.000
_cell.length_b   1.000
_cell.length_c   1.000
_cell.angle_alpha   90.00
_cell.angle_beta   90.00
_cell.angle_gamma   90.00
#
_symmetry.space_group_name_H-M   'P 1'
#
loop_
_entity.id
_entity.type
_entity.pdbx_description
1 polymer ?
#
loop_
_entity_poly.entity_id
_entity_poly.type
_entity_poly.pdbx_seq_one_letter_code
_entity_poly.pdbx_strand_id
1 'polypeptide(L)'
;MEGFPHVDVNGYEQIRGTIKTGDLLFASGNSLMSTMIKGATNSVWSHVAFIVRLEAIGRVMVMESVETLGVRTVPLSNYVRNYNGSGQGYPGRLMLARHQDFPTDSHTNLSKQAVDLLGYPYDTEEILKIAALTILSIAVSCYIVSLH
;
A
#
# COMPACT_ATOMS: atom_id res chain seq x y z
N MET A 1 -3.09 -14.50 -14.17
CA MET A 1 -3.15 -13.75 -12.89
C MET A 1 -4.60 -13.68 -12.46
N GLU A 2 -5.15 -14.82 -12.04
CA GLU A 2 -6.50 -14.91 -11.49
C GLU A 2 -6.56 -14.19 -10.13
N GLY A 3 -7.72 -13.60 -9.79
CA GLY A 3 -7.95 -12.97 -8.48
C GLY A 3 -7.55 -11.50 -8.34
N PHE A 4 -6.97 -10.86 -9.36
CA PHE A 4 -6.79 -9.40 -9.32
C PHE A 4 -8.13 -8.69 -9.60
N PRO A 5 -8.54 -7.69 -8.81
CA PRO A 5 -9.83 -7.02 -9.02
C PRO A 5 -9.96 -6.42 -10.43
N HIS A 6 -11.12 -6.59 -11.05
CA HIS A 6 -11.46 -5.92 -12.30
C HIS A 6 -11.90 -4.49 -12.00
N VAL A 7 -10.92 -3.58 -11.98
CA VAL A 7 -11.11 -2.14 -11.74
C VAL A 7 -10.48 -1.32 -12.86
N ASP A 8 -11.01 -0.12 -13.08
CA ASP A 8 -10.51 0.78 -14.13
C ASP A 8 -9.04 1.16 -13.91
N VAL A 9 -8.24 0.94 -14.95
CA VAL A 9 -6.82 1.29 -14.94
C VAL A 9 -6.68 2.75 -15.35
N ASN A 10 -6.35 3.59 -14.38
CA ASN A 10 -6.15 5.01 -14.59
C ASN A 10 -4.67 5.39 -14.48
N GLY A 11 -4.24 6.37 -15.27
CA GLY A 11 -2.89 6.91 -15.20
C GLY A 11 -2.67 7.69 -13.89
N TYR A 12 -1.44 7.64 -13.35
CA TYR A 12 -1.10 8.32 -12.10
C TYR A 12 -1.50 9.80 -12.09
N GLU A 13 -1.22 10.53 -13.17
CA GLU A 13 -1.54 11.97 -13.24
C GLU A 13 -3.05 12.24 -13.21
N GLN A 14 -3.89 11.31 -13.69
CA GLN A 14 -5.34 11.45 -13.69
C GLN A 14 -5.91 11.29 -12.28
N ILE A 15 -5.38 10.33 -11.52
CA ILE A 15 -5.87 10.02 -10.17
C ILE A 15 -5.16 10.82 -9.08
N ARG A 16 -4.00 11.43 -9.34
CA ARG A 16 -3.19 12.10 -8.31
C ARG A 16 -3.98 13.11 -7.47
N GLY A 17 -4.94 13.81 -8.07
CA GLY A 17 -5.80 14.78 -7.38
C GLY A 17 -6.83 14.16 -6.44
N THR A 18 -7.17 12.88 -6.62
CA THR A 18 -8.19 12.17 -5.83
C THR A 18 -7.60 11.38 -4.66
N ILE A 19 -6.27 11.22 -4.64
CA ILE A 19 -5.53 10.52 -3.59
C ILE A 19 -5.58 11.33 -2.28
N LYS A 20 -5.85 10.67 -1.16
CA LYS A 20 -5.92 11.28 0.16
C LYS A 20 -5.01 10.55 1.16
N THR A 21 -4.61 11.24 2.21
CA THR A 21 -4.03 10.60 3.40
C THR A 21 -5.04 9.60 3.95
N GLY A 22 -4.63 8.36 4.21
CA GLY A 22 -5.60 7.30 4.53
C GLY A 22 -5.65 6.19 3.48
N ASP A 23 -5.30 6.50 2.23
CA ASP A 23 -5.37 5.52 1.16
C ASP A 23 -4.31 4.43 1.37
N LEU A 24 -4.65 3.21 0.98
CA LEU A 24 -3.79 2.05 1.00
C LEU A 24 -3.27 1.77 -0.41
N LEU A 25 -1.96 1.62 -0.53
CA LEU A 25 -1.29 1.15 -1.74
C LEU A 25 -1.04 -0.34 -1.62
N PHE A 26 -1.69 -1.13 -2.45
CA PHE A 26 -1.41 -2.55 -2.61
C PHE A 26 -0.53 -2.77 -3.83
N ALA A 27 0.49 -3.61 -3.69
CA ALA A 27 1.36 -3.99 -4.78
C ALA A 27 1.36 -5.51 -4.98
N SER A 28 1.33 -5.92 -6.24
CA SER A 28 1.52 -7.28 -6.71
C SER A 28 2.80 -7.31 -7.52
N GLY A 29 3.93 -7.55 -6.84
CA GLY A 29 5.26 -7.59 -7.45
C GLY A 29 5.58 -8.92 -8.12
N ASN A 30 6.62 -8.89 -8.95
CA ASN A 30 7.15 -10.06 -9.64
C ASN A 30 8.50 -10.54 -9.07
N SER A 31 8.97 -9.99 -7.95
CA SER A 31 10.20 -10.44 -7.30
C SER A 31 10.04 -11.83 -6.66
N LEU A 32 11.16 -12.50 -6.36
CA LEU A 32 11.16 -13.79 -5.66
C LEU A 32 10.41 -13.72 -4.34
N MET A 33 10.65 -12.69 -3.53
CA MET A 33 9.89 -12.47 -2.30
C MET A 33 8.41 -12.22 -2.57
N SER A 34 8.07 -11.44 -3.60
CA SER A 34 6.66 -11.20 -3.93
C SER A 34 5.94 -12.50 -4.25
N THR A 35 6.57 -13.40 -4.99
CA THR A 35 6.02 -14.72 -5.33
C THR A 35 5.87 -15.61 -4.09
N MET A 36 6.85 -15.58 -3.18
CA MET A 36 6.78 -16.32 -1.91
C MET A 36 5.60 -15.83 -1.05
N ILE A 37 5.44 -14.52 -0.86
CA ILE A 37 4.34 -13.94 -0.08
C ILE A 37 2.99 -14.29 -0.69
N LYS A 38 2.83 -14.15 -2.00
CA LYS A 38 1.59 -14.50 -2.70
C LYS A 38 1.25 -15.98 -2.52
N GLY A 39 2.23 -16.87 -2.62
CA GLY A 39 2.05 -18.31 -2.39
C GLY A 39 1.67 -18.63 -0.95
N ALA A 40 2.35 -18.03 0.04
CA ALA A 40 2.10 -18.28 1.46
C ALA A 40 0.74 -17.72 1.94
N THR A 41 0.31 -16.58 1.38
CA THR A 41 -0.94 -15.91 1.77
C THR A 41 -2.14 -16.31 0.90
N ASN A 42 -1.91 -17.11 -0.15
CA ASN A 42 -2.89 -17.40 -1.20
C ASN A 42 -3.58 -16.13 -1.74
N SER A 43 -2.80 -15.05 -1.86
CA SER A 43 -3.26 -13.72 -2.25
C SER A 43 -2.50 -13.23 -3.48
N VAL A 44 -3.13 -12.35 -4.26
CA VAL A 44 -2.45 -11.65 -5.37
C VAL A 44 -1.54 -10.52 -4.87
N TRP A 45 -1.72 -10.08 -3.62
CA TRP A 45 -0.97 -8.98 -3.03
C TRP A 45 0.30 -9.48 -2.35
N SER A 46 1.41 -8.81 -2.63
CA SER A 46 2.71 -9.11 -2.01
C SER A 46 3.17 -8.02 -1.05
N HIS A 47 2.58 -6.83 -1.12
CA HIS A 47 3.00 -5.70 -0.30
C HIS A 47 1.83 -4.72 -0.12
N VAL A 48 1.79 -4.07 1.04
CA VAL A 48 0.82 -3.02 1.38
C VAL A 48 1.56 -1.85 2.02
N ALA A 49 1.14 -0.65 1.67
CA ALA A 49 1.69 0.59 2.21
C ALA A 49 0.58 1.62 2.45
N PHE A 50 0.88 2.61 3.27
CA PHE A 50 -0.05 3.68 3.60
C PHE A 50 0.31 4.96 2.84
N ILE A 51 -0.70 5.70 2.37
CA ILE A 51 -0.50 6.97 1.69
C ILE A 51 -0.64 8.14 2.66
N VAL A 52 0.35 9.03 2.61
CA VAL A 52 0.34 10.32 3.30
C VAL A 52 0.44 11.43 2.27
N ARG A 53 -0.61 12.25 2.15
CA ARG A 53 -0.61 13.45 1.32
C ARG A 53 -0.18 14.65 2.15
N LEU A 54 0.96 15.23 1.76
CA LEU A 54 1.50 16.45 2.34
C LEU A 54 0.96 17.65 1.53
N GLU A 55 -0.20 18.14 1.94
CA GLU A 55 -0.90 19.26 1.27
C GLU A 55 -0.01 20.50 1.14
N ALA A 56 0.72 20.86 2.21
CA ALA A 56 1.54 22.06 2.27
C ALA A 56 2.63 22.15 1.19
N ILE A 57 3.09 21.02 0.68
CA ILE A 57 4.12 20.94 -0.37
C ILE A 57 3.63 20.21 -1.63
N GLY A 58 2.33 19.89 -1.69
CA GLY A 58 1.71 19.16 -2.79
C GLY A 58 2.38 17.82 -3.08
N ARG A 59 2.80 17.05 -2.07
CA ARG A 59 3.45 15.74 -2.26
C ARG A 59 2.55 14.60 -1.81
N VAL A 60 2.57 13.50 -2.56
CA VAL A 60 1.92 12.23 -2.19
C VAL A 60 3.02 11.25 -1.86
N MET A 61 3.06 10.83 -0.60
CA MET A 61 4.08 9.98 -0.03
C MET A 61 3.50 8.59 0.23
N VAL A 62 4.33 7.58 0.02
CA VAL A 62 4.10 6.20 0.39
C VAL A 62 4.92 5.95 1.64
N MET A 63 4.25 5.66 2.73
CA MET A 63 4.89 5.13 3.91
C MET A 63 4.75 3.62 3.89
N GLU A 64 5.89 2.97 3.78
CA GLU A 64 5.98 1.54 3.58
C GLU A 64 7.01 0.94 4.51
N SER A 65 6.89 -0.36 4.65
CA SER A 65 7.73 -1.18 5.49
C SER A 65 8.38 -2.17 4.52
N VAL A 66 9.69 -2.00 4.28
CA VAL A 66 10.44 -2.81 3.31
C VAL A 66 11.36 -3.77 4.06
N GLU A 67 11.31 -5.04 3.70
CA GLU A 67 11.95 -6.15 4.43
C GLU A 67 13.45 -5.94 4.62
N THR A 68 14.12 -5.31 3.65
CA THR A 68 15.58 -5.08 3.66
C THR A 68 16.00 -3.72 4.20
N LEU A 69 15.08 -2.77 4.37
CA LEU A 69 15.42 -1.37 4.64
C LEU A 69 14.74 -0.78 5.88
N GLY A 70 13.72 -1.41 6.44
CA GLY A 70 12.96 -0.82 7.54
C GLY A 70 11.70 -0.07 7.08
N VAL A 71 11.09 0.66 8.02
CA VAL A 71 10.00 1.60 7.72
C VAL A 71 10.59 2.85 7.08
N ARG A 72 10.12 3.18 5.87
CA ARG A 72 10.57 4.34 5.10
C ARG A 72 9.41 5.11 4.50
N THR A 73 9.70 6.34 4.07
CA THR A 73 8.75 7.16 3.31
C THR A 73 9.36 7.56 1.98
N VAL A 74 8.67 7.29 0.87
CA VAL A 74 9.12 7.63 -0.50
C VAL A 74 7.99 8.32 -1.28
N PRO A 75 8.29 9.19 -2.27
CA PRO A 75 7.25 9.75 -3.14
C PRO A 75 6.53 8.65 -3.94
N LEU A 76 5.20 8.71 -4.03
CA LEU A 76 4.41 7.75 -4.82
C LEU A 76 4.82 7.75 -6.30
N SER A 77 5.27 8.90 -6.82
CA SER A 77 5.82 9.00 -8.17
C SER A 77 7.01 8.07 -8.42
N ASN A 78 7.75 7.67 -7.38
CA ASN A 78 8.85 6.72 -7.53
C ASN A 78 8.34 5.33 -7.93
N TYR A 79 7.21 4.87 -7.38
CA TYR A 79 6.60 3.62 -7.82
C TYR A 79 6.14 3.65 -9.28
N VAL A 80 5.86 4.84 -9.81
CA VAL A 80 5.40 5.00 -11.20
C VAL A 80 6.56 5.15 -12.17
N ARG A 81 7.64 5.86 -11.78
CA ARG A 81 8.68 6.32 -12.71
C ARG A 81 10.11 5.91 -12.36
N ASN A 82 10.39 5.61 -11.09
CA ASN A 82 11.76 5.41 -10.62
C ASN A 82 11.81 4.56 -9.35
N TYR A 83 11.32 3.33 -9.43
CA TYR A 83 11.22 2.45 -8.29
C TYR A 83 12.63 2.05 -7.84
N ASN A 84 12.96 2.34 -6.58
CA ASN A 84 14.28 2.13 -5.99
C ASN A 84 15.47 2.68 -6.82
N GLY A 85 15.28 3.78 -7.56
CA GLY A 85 16.36 4.39 -8.34
C GLY A 85 16.68 3.67 -9.67
N SER A 86 15.83 2.73 -10.10
CA SER A 86 16.05 1.94 -11.33
C SER A 86 15.80 2.70 -12.65
N GLY A 87 15.21 3.90 -12.59
CA GLY A 87 14.74 4.63 -13.78
C GLY A 87 13.48 4.03 -14.43
N GLN A 88 12.87 3.01 -13.81
CA GLN A 88 11.68 2.32 -14.28
C GLN A 88 10.59 2.33 -13.21
N GLY A 89 9.33 2.14 -13.63
CA GLY A 89 8.22 1.93 -12.69
C GLY A 89 8.33 0.61 -11.93
N TYR A 90 7.49 0.44 -10.91
CA TYR A 90 7.41 -0.79 -10.13
C TYR A 90 7.15 -2.01 -11.04
N PRO A 91 7.96 -3.09 -10.96
CA PRO A 91 7.81 -4.26 -11.81
C PRO A 91 6.67 -5.17 -11.31
N GLY A 92 5.43 -4.72 -11.54
CA GLY A 92 4.21 -5.38 -11.08
C GLY A 92 2.97 -4.53 -11.28
N ARG A 93 1.89 -4.88 -10.59
CA ARG A 93 0.65 -4.10 -10.57
C ARG A 93 0.48 -3.38 -9.24
N LEU A 94 -0.08 -2.18 -9.29
CA LEU A 94 -0.38 -1.34 -8.13
C LEU A 94 -1.88 -1.09 -8.09
N MET A 95 -2.45 -1.05 -6.89
CA MET A 95 -3.84 -0.68 -6.64
C MET A 95 -3.89 0.30 -5.47
N LEU A 96 -4.64 1.37 -5.64
CA LEU A 96 -5.00 2.26 -4.53
C LEU A 96 -6.40 1.88 -4.06
N ALA A 97 -6.56 1.73 -2.75
CA ALA A 97 -7.84 1.48 -2.12
C ALA A 97 -8.04 2.48 -0.98
N ARG A 98 -9.30 2.77 -0.69
CA ARG A 98 -9.69 3.62 0.45
C ARG A 98 -10.70 2.84 1.29
N HIS A 99 -10.49 2.83 2.60
CA HIS A 99 -11.48 2.32 3.53
C HIS A 99 -12.64 3.33 3.61
N GLN A 100 -13.88 2.91 3.37
CA GLN A 100 -15.03 3.82 3.30
C GLN A 100 -15.31 4.50 4.65
N ASP A 101 -15.19 3.74 5.74
CA ASP A 101 -15.47 4.23 7.09
C ASP A 101 -14.21 4.63 7.87
N PHE A 102 -13.17 5.16 7.20
CA PHE A 102 -11.97 5.58 7.92
C PHE A 102 -12.32 6.76 8.86
N PRO A 103 -12.23 6.60 10.20
CA PRO A 103 -12.67 7.65 11.12
C PRO A 103 -11.78 8.87 10.96
N THR A 104 -12.39 10.04 10.77
CA THR A 104 -11.65 11.27 10.46
C THR A 104 -10.70 11.67 11.62
N ASP A 105 -11.03 11.29 12.84
CA ASP A 105 -10.23 11.51 14.05
C ASP A 105 -9.03 10.54 14.17
N SER A 106 -9.01 9.45 13.41
CA SER A 106 -7.93 8.46 13.43
C SER A 106 -6.73 8.85 12.56
N HIS A 107 -6.86 9.80 11.63
CA HIS A 107 -5.76 10.19 10.75
C HIS A 107 -4.57 10.78 11.51
N THR A 108 -4.81 11.60 12.53
CA THR A 108 -3.73 12.21 13.32
C THR A 108 -3.01 11.19 14.18
N ASN A 109 -3.74 10.25 14.80
CA ASN A 109 -3.14 9.21 15.64
C ASN A 109 -2.40 8.17 14.80
N LEU A 110 -2.97 7.78 13.66
CA LEU A 110 -2.30 6.87 12.72
C LEU A 110 -1.05 7.53 12.13
N SER A 111 -1.12 8.82 11.78
CA SER A 111 0.02 9.58 11.27
C SER A 111 1.11 9.78 12.33
N LYS A 112 0.75 9.90 13.62
CA LYS A 112 1.70 9.91 14.73
C LYS A 112 2.40 8.57 14.88
N GLN A 113 1.64 7.48 14.99
CA GLN A 113 2.23 6.13 15.08
C GLN A 113 3.09 5.78 13.86
N ALA A 114 2.62 6.14 12.67
CA ALA A 114 3.34 6.05 11.41
C ALA A 114 4.71 6.73 11.50
N VAL A 115 4.74 7.97 11.99
CA VAL A 115 5.97 8.75 12.17
C VAL A 115 6.85 8.18 13.28
N ASP A 116 6.26 7.72 14.39
CA ASP A 116 6.98 7.14 15.52
C ASP A 116 7.69 5.84 15.14
N LEU A 117 7.16 5.10 14.16
CA LEU A 117 7.74 3.87 13.62
C LEU A 117 8.77 4.13 12.49
N LEU A 118 8.93 5.36 12.01
CA LEU A 118 9.92 5.66 10.97
C LEU A 118 11.33 5.37 11.45
N GLY A 119 12.09 4.63 10.63
CA GLY A 119 13.49 4.30 10.94
C GLY A 119 13.69 3.15 11.93
N TYR A 120 12.62 2.54 12.46
CA TYR A 120 12.77 1.31 13.23
C TYR A 120 13.19 0.14 12.31
N PRO A 121 14.21 -0.64 12.71
CA PRO A 121 14.62 -1.84 11.98
C PRO A 121 13.53 -2.91 12.07
N TYR A 122 13.45 -3.71 11.02
CA TYR A 122 12.42 -4.73 10.83
C TYR A 122 12.59 -5.93 11.77
N ASP A 123 11.50 -6.39 12.38
CA ASP A 123 11.38 -7.76 12.87
C ASP A 123 10.54 -8.57 11.87
N THR A 124 11.20 -9.49 11.16
CA THR A 124 10.60 -10.33 10.11
C THR A 124 9.51 -11.28 10.62
N GLU A 125 9.53 -11.66 11.90
CA GLU A 125 8.54 -12.61 12.46
C GLU A 125 7.21 -11.94 12.80
N GLU A 126 7.24 -10.72 13.37
CA GLU A 126 6.03 -9.97 13.69
C GLU A 126 5.26 -9.55 12.44
N ILE A 127 5.95 -9.28 11.34
CA ILE A 127 5.31 -8.78 10.11
C ILE A 127 4.70 -9.89 9.27
N LEU A 128 5.24 -11.11 9.27
CA LEU A 128 4.52 -12.27 8.72
C LEU A 128 3.20 -12.48 9.45
N LYS A 129 3.20 -12.24 10.77
CA LYS A 129 2.01 -12.30 11.62
C LYS A 129 1.02 -11.18 11.30
N ILE A 130 1.47 -9.92 11.20
CA ILE A 130 0.62 -8.75 10.93
C ILE A 130 0.10 -8.77 9.49
N ALA A 131 0.92 -9.14 8.49
CA ALA A 131 0.50 -9.25 7.10
C ALA A 131 -0.54 -10.38 6.93
N ALA A 132 -0.32 -11.54 7.56
CA ALA A 132 -1.31 -12.62 7.58
C ALA A 132 -2.60 -12.19 8.28
N LEU A 133 -2.52 -11.52 9.44
CA LEU A 133 -3.70 -11.02 10.16
C LEU A 133 -4.46 -9.94 9.39
N THR A 134 -3.76 -9.02 8.73
CA THR A 134 -4.39 -7.91 8.01
C THR A 134 -5.01 -8.38 6.70
N ILE A 135 -4.38 -9.32 5.98
CA ILE A 135 -4.95 -9.90 4.75
C ILE A 135 -6.13 -10.83 5.08
N LEU A 136 -6.04 -11.62 6.16
CA LEU A 136 -7.16 -12.45 6.65
C LEU A 136 -8.32 -11.58 7.18
N SER A 137 -8.02 -10.39 7.70
CA SER A 137 -9.04 -9.42 8.16
C SER A 137 -9.57 -8.52 7.03
N ILE A 138 -8.85 -8.34 5.91
CA ILE A 138 -9.39 -7.66 4.71
C ILE A 138 -10.42 -8.56 3.99
N ALA A 139 -10.51 -9.85 4.33
CA ALA A 139 -11.69 -10.65 4.03
C ALA A 139 -12.99 -10.13 4.70
N VAL A 140 -12.91 -9.11 5.58
CA VAL A 140 -14.05 -8.55 6.34
C VAL A 140 -14.75 -7.36 5.65
N SER A 141 -14.35 -6.88 4.46
CA SER A 141 -15.22 -5.95 3.72
C SER A 141 -15.00 -5.93 2.20
N CYS A 142 -15.16 -7.08 1.56
CA CYS A 142 -15.61 -7.14 0.16
C CYS A 142 -17.14 -7.33 0.14
N TYR A 143 -17.90 -6.38 0.70
CA TYR A 143 -19.33 -6.28 0.40
C TYR A 143 -19.51 -5.29 -0.74
N ILE A 144 -19.60 -5.80 -1.97
CA ILE A 144 -20.30 -5.08 -3.04
C ILE A 144 -21.76 -5.09 -2.63
N VAL A 145 -22.22 -3.97 -2.08
CA VAL A 145 -23.65 -3.68 -2.01
C VAL A 145 -24.11 -3.43 -3.44
N SER A 146 -24.81 -4.42 -4.00
CA SER A 146 -25.73 -4.21 -5.11
C SER A 146 -26.85 -3.30 -4.60
N LEU A 147 -27.02 -2.14 -5.23
CA LEU A 147 -28.23 -1.33 -5.07
C LEU A 147 -28.83 -1.14 -6.47
N HIS A 148 -30.10 -1.51 -6.57
CA HIS A 148 -31.04 -0.93 -7.52
C HIS A 148 -31.18 0.57 -7.23
#